data_AF-A0A818HEF3-F1
#
_entry.id   AF-A0A818HEF3-F1
#
_cell.length_a   1.000
_cell.length_b   1.000
_cell.length_c   1.000
_cell.angle_alpha   90.00
_cell.angle_beta   90.00
_cell.angle_gamma   90.00
#
_symmetry.space_group_name_H-M   'P 1'
#
loop_
_entity.id
_entity.type
_entity.pdbx_description
1 polymer ?
#
loop_
_entity_poly.entity_id
_entity_poly.type
_entity_poly.pdbx_seq_one_letter_code
_entity_poly.pdbx_strand_id
1 'polypeptide(L)'
;MQAQCISQKKDYDKSLENYEKAIEIGLKFLPADDTNLENIYEILDQIYYNKNNLIDISSSNVSQTKKFTSLTYYTIGNIFNKMKSYEQALEFYENAHRIELQMVSPNRLYIEKYQDNIKQTKENLKKFTIE
;
A
#
# COMPACT_ATOMS: atom_id res chain seq x y z
N MET A 1 2.58 19.47 -24.13
CA MET A 1 1.54 18.41 -24.04
C MET A 1 2.11 17.00 -24.22
N GLN A 2 2.92 16.69 -25.25
CA GLN A 2 3.41 15.32 -25.49
C GLN A 2 4.29 14.74 -24.35
N ALA A 3 5.21 15.50 -23.76
CA ALA A 3 6.07 15.01 -22.67
C ALA A 3 5.31 14.65 -21.38
N GLN A 4 4.24 15.39 -21.07
CA GLN A 4 3.41 15.17 -19.89
C GLN A 4 2.57 13.89 -20.02
N CYS A 5 2.05 13.63 -21.23
CA CYS A 5 1.31 12.42 -21.57
C CYS A 5 2.19 11.16 -21.49
N ILE A 6 3.45 11.24 -21.94
CA ILE A 6 4.42 10.13 -21.83
C ILE A 6 4.80 9.85 -20.36
N SER A 7 4.98 10.89 -19.54
CA SER A 7 5.24 10.73 -18.09
C SER A 7 4.07 10.07 -17.38
N GLN A 8 2.83 10.51 -17.67
CA GLN A 8 1.61 9.97 -17.09
C GLN A 8 1.43 8.48 -17.37
N LYS A 9 1.67 8.07 -18.62
CA LYS A 9 1.61 6.65 -19.00
C LYS A 9 2.63 5.81 -18.24
N LYS A 10 3.89 6.28 -18.14
CA LYS A 10 4.94 5.58 -17.38
C LYS A 10 4.62 5.45 -15.88
N ASP A 11 3.96 6.43 -15.29
CA ASP A 11 3.61 6.40 -13.87
C ASP A 11 2.41 5.48 -13.58
N TYR A 12 1.45 5.41 -14.50
CA TYR A 12 0.37 4.42 -14.47
C TYR A 12 0.92 2.99 -14.55
N ASP A 13 1.79 2.72 -15.52
CA ASP A 13 2.40 1.39 -15.72
C ASP A 13 3.15 0.94 -14.46
N LYS A 14 3.89 1.85 -13.81
CA LYS A 14 4.54 1.57 -12.53
C LYS A 14 3.54 1.29 -11.42
N SER A 15 2.44 2.04 -11.32
CA SER A 15 1.47 1.78 -10.25
C SER A 15 0.82 0.41 -10.40
N LEU A 16 0.55 -0.01 -11.64
CA LEU A 16 0.01 -1.34 -11.96
C LEU A 16 0.98 -2.45 -11.56
N GLU A 17 2.26 -2.34 -11.94
CA GLU A 17 3.32 -3.30 -11.60
C GLU A 17 3.43 -3.52 -10.08
N ASN A 18 3.21 -2.48 -9.28
CA ASN A 18 3.33 -2.59 -7.82
C ASN A 18 2.10 -3.17 -7.14
N TYR A 19 0.91 -2.96 -7.69
CA TYR A 19 -0.26 -3.73 -7.26
C TYR A 19 -0.10 -5.21 -7.58
N GLU A 20 0.47 -5.54 -8.74
CA GLU A 20 0.80 -6.93 -9.09
C GLU A 20 1.82 -7.54 -8.13
N LYS A 21 2.86 -6.79 -7.73
CA LYS A 21 3.79 -7.22 -6.67
C LYS A 21 3.11 -7.41 -5.33
N ALA A 22 2.21 -6.51 -4.93
CA ALA A 22 1.48 -6.64 -3.67
C ALA A 22 0.60 -7.90 -3.66
N ILE A 23 -0.06 -8.19 -4.78
CA ILE A 23 -0.83 -9.42 -4.98
C ILE A 23 0.10 -10.64 -4.96
N GLU A 24 1.23 -10.61 -5.67
CA GLU A 24 2.20 -11.71 -5.69
C GLU A 24 2.72 -12.04 -4.28
N ILE A 25 3.08 -11.00 -3.51
CA ILE A 25 3.48 -11.12 -2.11
C ILE A 25 2.33 -11.76 -1.32
N GLY A 26 1.13 -11.20 -1.36
CA GLY A 26 -0.04 -11.76 -0.65
C GLY A 26 -0.35 -13.22 -1.03
N LEU A 27 -0.28 -13.57 -2.31
CA LEU A 27 -0.54 -14.91 -2.83
C LEU A 27 0.49 -15.94 -2.38
N LYS A 28 1.78 -15.57 -2.31
CA LYS A 28 2.84 -16.45 -1.79
C LYS A 28 2.63 -16.85 -0.32
N PHE A 29 1.82 -16.10 0.42
CA PHE A 29 1.54 -16.35 1.84
C PHE A 29 0.21 -17.06 2.13
N LEU A 30 -0.64 -17.33 1.12
CA LEU A 30 -1.83 -18.18 1.27
C LEU A 30 -1.57 -19.58 1.86
N PRO A 31 -0.43 -20.26 1.64
CA PRO A 31 -0.23 -21.63 2.14
C PRO A 31 0.10 -21.71 3.64
N ALA A 32 0.28 -20.59 4.35
CA ALA A 32 0.98 -20.59 5.63
C ALA A 32 0.13 -20.93 6.88
N ASP A 33 -1.21 -20.91 6.80
CA ASP A 33 -2.17 -21.51 7.77
C ASP A 33 -3.61 -21.04 7.44
N ASP A 34 -4.61 -21.91 7.60
CA ASP A 34 -6.03 -21.62 7.28
C ASP A 34 -6.61 -20.38 8.01
N THR A 35 -6.02 -19.97 9.14
CA THR A 35 -6.48 -18.79 9.92
C THR A 35 -6.13 -17.46 9.26
N ASN A 36 -5.16 -17.43 8.33
CA ASN A 36 -4.76 -16.22 7.61
C ASN A 36 -5.52 -16.02 6.31
N LEU A 37 -6.25 -17.02 5.81
CA LEU A 37 -6.85 -17.01 4.48
C LEU A 37 -7.87 -15.87 4.31
N GLU A 38 -8.77 -15.71 5.28
CA GLU A 38 -9.82 -14.68 5.26
C GLU A 38 -9.23 -13.26 5.33
N ASN A 39 -8.16 -13.09 6.12
CA ASN A 39 -7.41 -11.83 6.21
C ASN A 39 -6.66 -11.50 4.91
N ILE A 40 -6.11 -12.52 4.22
CA ILE A 40 -5.41 -12.32 2.94
C ILE A 40 -6.41 -11.97 1.84
N TYR A 41 -7.58 -12.61 1.80
CA TYR A 41 -8.64 -12.25 0.84
C TYR A 41 -9.13 -10.82 1.04
N GLU A 42 -9.36 -10.38 2.28
CA GLU A 42 -9.72 -8.99 2.57
C GLU A 42 -8.65 -8.01 2.05
N ILE A 43 -7.37 -8.35 2.22
CA ILE A 43 -6.27 -7.51 1.73
C ILE A 43 -6.20 -7.52 0.19
N LEU A 44 -6.36 -8.66 -0.45
CA LEU A 44 -6.42 -8.77 -1.90
C LEU A 44 -7.59 -7.95 -2.46
N ASP A 45 -8.75 -8.01 -1.82
CA ASP A 45 -9.92 -7.20 -2.18
C ASP A 45 -9.63 -5.70 -2.05
N GLN A 46 -8.94 -5.27 -0.99
CA GLN A 46 -8.49 -3.88 -0.85
C GLN A 46 -7.50 -3.48 -1.95
N ILE A 47 -6.57 -4.37 -2.34
CA ILE A 47 -5.63 -4.12 -3.44
C ILE A 47 -6.39 -3.97 -4.77
N TYR A 48 -7.32 -4.88 -5.06
CA TYR A 48 -8.14 -4.84 -6.28
C TYR A 48 -9.06 -3.62 -6.32
N TYR A 49 -9.69 -3.27 -5.20
CA TYR A 49 -10.51 -2.06 -5.07
C TYR A 49 -9.69 -0.79 -5.35
N ASN A 50 -8.49 -0.69 -4.76
CA ASN A 50 -7.59 0.45 -4.98
C ASN A 50 -7.05 0.51 -6.43
N LYS A 51 -6.77 -0.65 -7.03
CA LYS A 51 -6.39 -0.76 -8.45
C LYS A 51 -7.52 -0.32 -9.38
N ASN A 52 -8.76 -0.74 -9.14
CA ASN A 52 -9.90 -0.36 -9.97
C ASN A 52 -10.19 1.14 -9.89
N ASN A 53 -10.10 1.74 -8.69
CA ASN A 53 -10.22 3.18 -8.52
C ASN A 53 -9.14 3.97 -9.28
N LEU A 54 -7.93 3.43 -9.42
CA LEU A 54 -6.88 4.05 -10.25
C LEU A 54 -7.26 4.05 -11.74
N ILE A 55 -7.84 2.96 -12.23
CA ILE A 55 -8.27 2.81 -13.63
C ILE A 55 -9.39 3.79 -13.94
N ASP A 56 -10.37 3.94 -13.05
CA ASP A 56 -11.47 4.90 -13.23
C ASP A 56 -10.97 6.34 -13.30
N ILE A 57 -10.01 6.74 -12.45
CA ILE A 57 -9.38 8.06 -12.49
C ILE A 57 -8.68 8.32 -13.83
N SER A 58 -8.03 7.30 -14.42
CA SER A 58 -7.33 7.43 -15.71
C SER A 58 -8.28 7.66 -16.91
N SER A 59 -9.55 7.30 -16.79
CA SER A 59 -10.56 7.49 -17.83
C SER A 59 -11.18 8.89 -17.83
N SER A 60 -11.12 9.61 -16.70
CA SER A 60 -11.52 11.01 -16.56
C SER A 60 -10.35 11.96 -16.82
N ASN A 61 -10.60 13.13 -17.42
CA ASN A 61 -9.56 14.05 -17.93
C ASN A 61 -8.34 14.19 -17.02
N VAL A 62 -7.18 13.90 -17.61
CA VAL A 62 -5.92 13.56 -16.97
C VAL A 62 -5.31 14.75 -16.21
N SER A 63 -5.47 14.78 -14.88
CA SER A 63 -4.58 15.55 -14.01
C SER A 63 -4.65 15.06 -12.56
N GLN A 64 -4.19 13.84 -12.30
CA GLN A 64 -3.71 13.46 -10.98
C GLN A 64 -2.80 12.24 -11.08
N THR A 65 -1.62 12.42 -11.69
CA THR A 65 -0.55 11.42 -11.68
C THR A 65 -0.01 11.33 -10.26
N LYS A 66 -0.50 10.36 -9.49
CA LYS A 66 0.15 9.95 -8.25
C LYS A 66 0.95 8.69 -8.55
N LYS A 67 2.28 8.86 -8.65
CA LYS A 67 3.26 7.85 -8.21
C LYS A 67 2.64 7.07 -7.06
N PHE A 68 2.74 5.74 -7.07
CA PHE A 68 2.38 4.84 -5.97
C PHE A 68 1.47 5.47 -4.91
N THR A 69 0.18 5.16 -4.91
CA THR A 69 -0.64 5.70 -3.82
C THR A 69 -0.05 5.24 -2.48
N SER A 70 0.00 6.14 -1.51
CA SER A 70 0.37 5.80 -0.13
C SER A 70 -0.40 4.58 0.37
N LEU A 71 -1.65 4.41 -0.11
CA LEU A 71 -2.51 3.25 0.12
C LEU A 71 -1.90 1.92 -0.33
N THR A 72 -1.16 1.86 -1.45
CA THR A 72 -0.51 0.61 -1.89
C THR A 72 0.56 0.19 -0.90
N TYR A 73 1.44 1.11 -0.51
CA TYR A 73 2.47 0.85 0.50
C TYR A 73 1.84 0.51 1.86
N TYR A 74 0.79 1.23 2.23
CA TYR A 74 0.02 0.95 3.45
C TYR A 74 -0.57 -0.47 3.44
N THR A 75 -1.12 -0.90 2.31
CA THR A 75 -1.71 -2.24 2.16
C THR A 75 -0.64 -3.32 2.27
N ILE A 76 0.54 -3.12 1.68
CA ILE A 76 1.68 -4.04 1.86
C ILE A 76 2.17 -4.06 3.32
N GLY A 77 2.18 -2.90 3.99
CA GLY A 77 2.46 -2.80 5.42
C GLY A 77 1.47 -3.62 6.26
N ASN A 78 0.17 -3.58 5.93
CA ASN A 78 -0.85 -4.40 6.57
C ASN A 78 -0.56 -5.91 6.40
N ILE A 79 -0.12 -6.35 5.21
CA ILE A 79 0.27 -7.75 4.95
C ILE A 79 1.40 -8.15 5.91
N PHE A 80 2.50 -7.40 5.94
CA PHE A 80 3.64 -7.73 6.79
C PHE A 80 3.30 -7.64 8.28
N ASN A 81 2.45 -6.69 8.69
CA ASN A 81 2.03 -6.57 10.08
C ASN A 81 1.18 -7.76 10.53
N LYS A 82 0.26 -8.23 9.68
CA LYS A 82 -0.52 -9.45 9.90
C LYS A 82 0.38 -10.70 9.97
N MET A 83 1.45 -10.72 9.20
CA MET A 83 2.48 -11.77 9.24
C MET A 83 3.42 -11.68 10.45
N LYS A 84 3.25 -10.68 11.34
CA LYS A 84 4.19 -10.37 12.43
C LYS A 84 5.62 -10.02 11.98
N SER A 85 5.81 -9.77 10.69
CA SER A 85 7.05 -9.23 10.12
C SER A 85 7.10 -7.72 10.35
N TYR A 86 7.22 -7.32 11.61
CA TYR A 86 6.99 -5.94 12.02
C TYR A 86 8.00 -4.93 11.46
N GLU A 87 9.26 -5.33 11.24
CA GLU A 87 10.28 -4.48 10.63
C GLU A 87 9.93 -4.13 9.19
N GLN A 88 9.49 -5.12 8.40
CA GLN A 88 9.05 -4.92 7.03
C GLN A 88 7.78 -4.07 7.01
N ALA A 89 6.82 -4.38 7.88
CA ALA A 89 5.59 -3.60 8.01
C ALA A 89 5.88 -2.12 8.29
N LEU A 90 6.84 -1.83 9.16
CA LEU A 90 7.27 -0.48 9.47
C LEU A 90 7.84 0.25 8.26
N GLU A 91 8.73 -0.39 7.51
CA GLU A 91 9.29 0.19 6.29
C GLU A 91 8.16 0.61 5.32
N PHE A 92 7.18 -0.28 5.11
CA PHE A 92 6.07 -0.01 4.21
C PHE A 92 5.11 1.08 4.72
N TYR A 93 4.79 1.11 6.01
CA TYR A 93 3.98 2.19 6.58
C TYR A 93 4.70 3.55 6.57
N GLU A 94 6.00 3.58 6.85
CA GLU A 94 6.80 4.81 6.79
C GLU A 94 6.92 5.33 5.35
N ASN A 95 7.05 4.42 4.38
CA ASN A 95 7.00 4.77 2.96
C ASN A 95 5.62 5.34 2.56
N ALA A 96 4.52 4.72 3.01
CA ALA A 96 3.15 5.22 2.78
C ALA A 96 2.97 6.64 3.34
N HIS A 97 3.38 6.84 4.59
CA HIS A 97 3.30 8.13 5.27
C HIS A 97 4.14 9.21 4.56
N ARG A 98 5.38 8.87 4.18
CA ARG A 98 6.25 9.79 3.44
C ARG A 98 5.66 10.21 2.09
N ILE A 99 5.06 9.27 1.36
CA ILE A 99 4.42 9.56 0.07
C ILE A 99 3.23 10.50 0.26
N GLU A 100 2.36 10.23 1.23
CA GLU A 100 1.17 11.06 1.49
C GLU A 100 1.55 12.50 1.84
N LEU A 101 2.58 12.69 2.67
CA LEU A 101 3.09 14.00 3.04
C LEU A 101 3.71 14.78 1.87
N GLN A 102 4.19 14.08 0.84
CA GLN A 102 4.77 14.70 -0.37
C GLN A 102 3.71 15.05 -1.42
N MET A 103 2.43 14.72 -1.20
CA MET A 103 1.36 15.05 -2.13
C MET A 103 1.03 16.54 -2.12
N VAL A 104 0.61 17.05 -3.27
CA VAL A 104 0.09 18.44 -3.42
C VAL A 104 -1.14 18.68 -2.52
N SER A 105 -1.92 17.64 -2.26
CA SER A 105 -3.06 17.67 -1.34
C SER A 105 -3.03 16.42 -0.48
N PRO A 106 -2.32 16.44 0.67
CA PRO A 106 -2.25 15.33 1.60
C PRO A 106 -3.60 15.07 2.26
N ASN A 107 -3.99 13.81 2.36
CA ASN A 107 -5.17 13.39 3.07
C ASN A 107 -4.85 13.17 4.55
N ARG A 108 -5.37 14.06 5.40
CA ARG A 108 -5.17 14.00 6.86
C ARG A 108 -5.60 12.65 7.46
N LEU A 109 -6.70 12.06 6.99
CA LEU A 109 -7.19 10.78 7.50
C LEU A 109 -6.19 9.65 7.22
N TYR A 110 -5.55 9.66 6.05
CA TYR A 110 -4.51 8.68 5.72
C TYR A 110 -3.26 8.88 6.55
N ILE A 111 -2.82 10.13 6.74
CA ILE A 111 -1.68 10.45 7.61
C ILE A 111 -1.89 9.90 9.02
N GLU A 112 -3.05 10.19 9.63
CA GLU A 112 -3.38 9.71 10.98
C GLU A 112 -3.40 8.17 11.03
N LYS A 113 -4.05 7.54 10.04
CA LYS A 113 -4.10 6.08 9.96
C LYS A 113 -2.71 5.44 9.83
N TYR A 114 -1.80 6.04 9.06
CA TYR A 114 -0.44 5.53 8.93
C TYR A 114 0.36 5.70 10.21
N GLN A 115 0.22 6.83 10.90
CA GLN A 115 0.88 7.07 12.18
C GLN A 115 0.42 6.09 13.26
N ASP A 116 -0.88 5.81 13.33
CA ASP A 116 -1.44 4.82 14.25
C ASP A 116 -0.88 3.43 13.99
N ASN A 117 -0.84 3.00 12.72
CA ASN A 117 -0.28 1.70 12.35
C ASN A 117 1.23 1.62 12.61
N ILE A 118 2.00 2.69 12.33
CA ILE A 118 3.43 2.76 12.68
C ILE A 118 3.61 2.61 14.19
N LYS A 119 2.82 3.32 15.00
CA LYS A 119 2.90 3.25 16.46
C LYS A 119 2.58 1.85 16.97
N GLN A 120 1.46 1.27 16.54
CA GLN A 120 1.05 -0.07 16.93
C GLN A 120 2.09 -1.13 16.52
N THR A 121 2.63 -1.01 15.31
CA THR A 121 3.65 -1.94 14.80
C THR A 121 4.96 -1.83 15.60
N LYS A 122 5.37 -0.61 16.00
CA LYS A 122 6.52 -0.41 16.90
C LYS A 122 6.30 -1.05 18.28
N GLU A 123 5.09 -0.98 18.81
CA GLU A 123 4.74 -1.64 20.07
C GLU A 123 4.77 -3.16 19.95
N ASN A 124 4.23 -3.72 18.85
CA ASN A 124 4.25 -5.15 18.58
C ASN A 124 5.66 -5.67 18.37
N LEU A 125 6.49 -4.94 17.60
CA LEU A 125 7.90 -5.27 17.40
C LEU A 125 8.64 -5.37 18.73
N LYS A 126 8.49 -4.36 19.60
CA LYS A 126 9.12 -4.37 20.93
C LYS A 126 8.73 -5.60 21.73
N LYS A 127 7.43 -5.94 21.78
CA LYS A 127 6.95 -7.12 22.52
C LYS A 127 7.57 -8.42 21.97
N PHE A 128 7.61 -8.56 20.65
CA PHE A 128 8.16 -9.74 19.98
C PHE A 128 9.67 -9.91 20.18
N THR A 129 10.42 -8.81 20.29
CA THR A 129 11.89 -8.85 20.51
C THR A 129 12.31 -9.12 21.96
N ILE A 130 11.37 -9.14 22.91
CA ILE A 130 11.64 -9.33 24.35
C ILE A 130 11.33 -10.77 24.80
N GLU A 131 10.69 -11.58 23.95
CA GLU A 131 10.51 -13.04 24.12
C GLU A 131 11.70 -13.83 23.56
#